data_AF-A0AAE1D1K5-F1
#
_entry.id   AF-A0AAE1D1K5-F1
#
_cell.length_a   1.000
_cell.length_b   1.000
_cell.length_c   1.000
_cell.angle_alpha   90.00
_cell.angle_beta   90.00
_cell.angle_gamma   90.00
#
_symmetry.space_group_name_H-M   'P 1'
#
loop_
_entity.id
_entity.type
_entity.pdbx_description
1 polymer ?
#
loop_
_entity_poly.entity_id
_entity_poly.type
_entity_poly.pdbx_seq_one_letter_code
_entity_poly.pdbx_strand_id
1 'polypeptide(L)'
;MIKAHELSFDNGEYVFFNIDLFSSDASMRRPWYRANDTARRNAAARAAYESLLTVTLRKPTGSEYRNFSDAVKDRAVRMYNFTYQEPEVNSFVGAFYDAVILYALALNETLEAGGSVKDGLNITNRMWNRTFTGQAG
;
A
#
# COMPACT_ATOMS: atom_id res chain seq x y z
N MET A 1 1.24 -2.50 23.33
CA MET A 1 0.62 -3.83 23.51
C MET A 1 1.16 -4.62 24.70
N ILE A 2 2.46 -4.95 24.80
CA ILE A 2 3.00 -5.67 25.99
C ILE A 2 2.56 -5.01 27.31
N LYS A 3 2.69 -3.70 27.43
CA LYS A 3 2.29 -2.99 28.65
C LYS A 3 0.77 -3.03 28.91
N ALA A 4 -0.04 -3.04 27.84
CA ALA A 4 -1.49 -3.17 27.96
C ALA A 4 -1.87 -4.55 28.49
N HIS A 5 -1.19 -5.61 28.03
CA HIS A 5 -1.33 -6.97 28.54
C HIS A 5 -0.93 -7.10 30.02
N GLU A 6 0.19 -6.49 30.43
CA GLU A 6 0.58 -6.44 31.84
C GLU A 6 -0.46 -5.76 32.74
N LEU A 7 -1.20 -4.80 32.19
CA LEU A 7 -2.26 -4.05 32.88
C LEU A 7 -3.65 -4.65 32.65
N SER A 8 -3.77 -5.80 31.98
CA SER A 8 -5.03 -6.48 31.66
C SER A 8 -6.02 -5.62 30.84
N PHE A 9 -5.51 -4.74 29.99
CA PHE A 9 -6.33 -3.91 29.08
C PHE A 9 -6.67 -4.63 27.76
N ASP A 10 -6.16 -5.83 27.53
CA ASP A 10 -6.53 -6.71 26.42
C ASP A 10 -7.64 -7.70 26.78
N ASN A 11 -8.41 -7.41 27.85
CA ASN A 11 -9.50 -8.22 28.38
C ASN A 11 -10.84 -8.12 27.61
N GLY A 12 -10.89 -7.35 26.52
CA GLY A 12 -12.09 -7.11 25.72
C GLY A 12 -12.87 -5.84 26.07
N GLU A 13 -12.51 -5.12 27.14
CA GLU A 13 -13.11 -3.81 27.46
C GLU A 13 -12.52 -2.67 26.63
N TYR A 14 -11.34 -2.89 26.04
CA TYR A 14 -10.65 -1.94 25.17
C TYR A 14 -10.37 -2.56 23.81
N VAL A 15 -10.43 -1.72 22.79
CA VAL A 15 -9.92 -2.01 21.45
C VAL A 15 -8.77 -1.07 21.15
N PHE A 16 -7.66 -1.61 20.68
CA PHE A 16 -6.51 -0.83 20.25
C PHE A 16 -6.54 -0.70 18.73
N PHE A 17 -6.15 0.47 18.25
CA PHE A 17 -5.90 0.69 16.83
C PHE A 17 -4.47 1.17 16.62
N ASN A 18 -3.79 0.61 15.62
CA ASN A 18 -2.58 1.21 15.06
C ASN A 18 -2.75 1.41 13.56
N ILE A 19 -1.97 2.35 13.02
CA ILE A 19 -1.95 2.65 11.59
C ILE A 19 -0.63 2.12 11.04
N ASP A 20 -0.73 1.25 10.05
CA ASP A 20 0.41 0.69 9.33
C ASP A 20 0.10 0.63 7.83
N LEU A 21 0.60 1.62 7.10
CA LEU A 21 0.27 1.83 5.68
C LEU A 21 1.22 1.11 4.72
N PHE A 22 2.39 0.66 5.20
CA PHE A 22 3.52 0.31 4.31
C PHE A 22 4.15 -1.04 4.60
N SER A 23 3.82 -1.66 5.74
CA SER A 23 4.27 -3.01 6.04
C SER A 23 3.82 -4.00 4.96
N SER A 24 4.70 -4.97 4.68
CA SER A 24 4.36 -6.04 3.76
C SER A 24 3.38 -7.02 4.36
N ASP A 25 2.61 -7.71 3.52
CA ASP A 25 1.65 -8.71 3.96
C ASP A 25 2.33 -9.80 4.82
N ALA A 26 3.58 -10.16 4.48
CA ALA A 26 4.38 -11.10 5.25
C ALA A 26 4.62 -10.60 6.68
N SER A 27 4.99 -9.34 6.86
CA SER A 27 5.19 -8.74 8.18
C SER A 27 3.89 -8.58 8.97
N MET A 28 2.78 -8.33 8.28
CA MET A 28 1.45 -8.19 8.88
C MET A 28 0.81 -9.54 9.29
N ARG A 29 1.31 -10.68 8.81
CA ARG A 29 0.83 -12.01 9.25
C ARG A 29 1.22 -12.32 10.71
N ARG A 30 2.36 -11.81 11.17
CA ARG A 30 2.86 -12.03 12.55
C ARG A 30 3.46 -10.75 13.13
N PRO A 31 2.67 -9.67 13.26
CA PRO A 31 3.18 -8.34 13.58
C PRO A 31 3.71 -8.23 15.02
N TRP A 32 3.25 -9.12 15.91
CA TRP A 32 3.70 -9.27 17.29
C TRP A 32 5.03 -10.02 17.44
N TYR A 33 5.46 -10.79 16.43
CA TYR A 33 6.60 -11.69 16.57
C TYR A 33 7.92 -10.94 16.39
N ARG A 34 8.88 -11.23 17.26
CA ARG A 34 10.27 -10.74 17.18
C ARG A 34 11.21 -11.93 17.39
N ALA A 35 12.04 -12.23 16.39
CA ALA A 35 12.94 -13.38 16.43
C ALA A 35 14.06 -13.24 17.48
N ASN A 36 14.41 -12.01 17.85
CA ASN A 36 15.40 -11.69 18.88
C ASN A 36 14.81 -11.54 20.29
N ASP A 37 13.52 -11.85 20.49
CA ASP A 37 12.84 -11.73 21.78
C ASP A 37 12.52 -13.12 22.37
N THR A 38 12.32 -13.17 23.68
CA THR A 38 12.02 -14.40 24.41
C THR A 38 10.69 -15.02 23.99
N ALA A 39 10.58 -16.35 24.07
CA ALA A 39 9.34 -17.06 23.78
C ALA A 39 8.17 -16.56 24.64
N ARG A 40 8.43 -16.24 25.92
CA ARG A 40 7.45 -15.68 26.85
C ARG A 40 6.94 -14.30 26.39
N ARG A 41 7.82 -13.38 26.00
CA ARG A 41 7.40 -12.06 25.48
C ARG A 41 6.66 -12.16 24.16
N ASN A 42 7.09 -13.04 23.27
CA ASN A 42 6.37 -13.31 22.02
C ASN A 42 4.96 -13.87 22.29
N ALA A 43 4.78 -14.75 23.27
CA ALA A 43 3.47 -15.25 23.66
C ALA A 43 2.59 -14.15 24.28
N ALA A 44 3.14 -13.31 25.17
CA ALA A 44 2.44 -12.16 25.74
C ALA A 44 2.04 -11.14 24.66
N ALA A 45 2.95 -10.84 23.72
CA ALA A 45 2.64 -9.98 22.59
C ALA A 45 1.54 -10.55 21.71
N ARG A 46 1.56 -11.86 21.44
CA ARG A 46 0.51 -12.53 20.67
C ARG A 46 -0.86 -12.35 21.31
N ALA A 47 -0.98 -12.62 22.61
CA ALA A 47 -2.22 -12.43 23.37
C ALA A 47 -2.69 -10.97 23.32
N ALA A 48 -1.78 -10.03 23.58
CA ALA A 48 -2.09 -8.61 23.54
C ALA A 48 -2.64 -8.15 22.18
N TYR A 49 -2.10 -8.69 21.08
CA TYR A 49 -2.49 -8.34 19.73
C TYR A 49 -3.88 -8.88 19.33
N GLU A 50 -4.51 -9.76 20.12
CA GLU A 50 -5.90 -10.17 19.89
C GLU A 50 -6.89 -9.00 20.10
N SER A 51 -6.49 -7.99 20.88
CA SER A 51 -7.24 -6.74 21.10
C SER A 51 -6.85 -5.58 20.14
N LEU A 52 -5.92 -5.82 19.21
CA LEU A 52 -5.39 -4.79 18.29
C LEU A 52 -5.93 -4.97 16.86
N LEU A 53 -6.48 -3.88 16.31
CA LEU A 53 -6.85 -3.76 14.90
C LEU A 53 -5.87 -2.85 14.17
N THR A 54 -5.29 -3.36 13.08
CA THR A 54 -4.37 -2.58 12.24
C THR A 54 -5.11 -1.97 11.05
N VAL A 55 -5.08 -0.65 10.94
CA VAL A 55 -5.56 0.07 9.75
C VAL A 55 -4.44 0.13 8.72
N THR A 56 -4.72 -0.35 7.50
CA THR A 56 -3.75 -0.40 6.40
C THR A 56 -4.36 0.07 5.08
N LEU A 57 -3.50 0.30 4.09
CA LEU A 57 -3.94 0.60 2.73
C LEU A 57 -4.57 -0.65 2.11
N ARG A 58 -5.74 -0.47 1.50
CA ARG A 58 -6.35 -1.52 0.70
C ARG A 58 -5.50 -1.77 -0.53
N LYS A 59 -4.93 -2.98 -0.63
CA LYS A 59 -4.28 -3.46 -1.84
C LYS A 59 -5.30 -4.08 -2.77
N PRO A 60 -5.21 -3.86 -4.09
CA PRO A 60 -6.04 -4.59 -5.05
C PRO A 60 -5.69 -6.08 -5.03
N THR A 61 -6.68 -6.95 -4.94
CA THR A 61 -6.49 -8.42 -4.90
C THR A 61 -6.79 -9.11 -6.25
N GLY A 62 -7.10 -8.32 -7.27
CA GLY A 62 -7.43 -8.79 -8.62
C GLY A 62 -6.24 -9.44 -9.33
N SER A 63 -6.52 -10.23 -10.36
CA SER A 63 -5.48 -10.79 -11.24
C SER A 63 -4.73 -9.70 -12.02
N GLU A 64 -5.41 -8.61 -12.36
CA GLU A 64 -4.85 -7.48 -13.10
C GLU A 64 -3.69 -6.82 -12.35
N TYR A 65 -3.86 -6.55 -11.05
CA TYR A 65 -2.79 -5.97 -10.22
C TYR A 65 -1.61 -6.93 -10.03
N ARG A 66 -1.89 -8.23 -9.86
CA ARG A 66 -0.83 -9.25 -9.77
C ARG A 66 0.01 -9.31 -11.04
N ASN A 67 -0.65 -9.37 -12.21
CA ASN A 67 0.04 -9.36 -13.50
C ASN A 67 0.88 -8.09 -13.69
N PHE A 68 0.35 -6.93 -13.28
CA PHE A 68 1.09 -5.68 -13.28
C PHE A 68 2.32 -5.74 -12.37
N SER A 69 2.15 -6.20 -11.13
CA SER A 69 3.23 -6.35 -10.16
C SER A 69 4.34 -7.25 -10.69
N ASP A 70 3.99 -8.40 -11.28
CA ASP A 70 4.96 -9.32 -11.87
C ASP A 70 5.70 -8.69 -13.06
N ALA A 71 4.98 -8.00 -13.95
CA ALA A 71 5.61 -7.28 -15.07
C ALA A 71 6.59 -6.19 -14.61
N VAL A 72 6.28 -5.47 -13.51
CA VAL A 72 7.18 -4.49 -12.92
C VAL A 72 8.41 -5.16 -12.32
N LYS A 73 8.25 -6.27 -11.59
CA LYS A 73 9.36 -7.04 -11.00
C LYS A 73 10.30 -7.56 -12.08
N ASP A 74 9.76 -8.13 -13.16
CA ASP A 74 10.53 -8.61 -14.30
C ASP A 74 11.31 -7.50 -15.00
N ARG A 75 10.71 -6.29 -15.09
CA ARG A 75 11.40 -5.13 -15.65
C ARG A 75 12.50 -4.62 -14.72
N ALA A 76 12.25 -4.62 -13.41
CA ALA A 76 13.22 -4.19 -12.40
C ALA A 76 14.50 -5.03 -12.43
N VAL A 77 14.38 -6.35 -12.57
CA VAL A 77 15.53 -7.25 -12.70
C VAL A 77 16.31 -6.96 -13.99
N ARG A 78 15.61 -6.89 -15.13
CA ARG A 78 16.26 -6.77 -16.45
C ARG A 78 16.91 -5.42 -16.71
N MET A 79 16.30 -4.32 -16.24
CA MET A 79 16.73 -2.96 -16.60
C MET A 79 17.48 -2.25 -15.48
N TYR A 80 17.28 -2.65 -14.23
CA TYR A 80 17.79 -1.92 -13.06
C TYR A 80 18.57 -2.81 -12.08
N ASN A 81 18.75 -4.11 -12.38
CA ASN A 81 19.40 -5.08 -11.51
C ASN A 81 18.82 -5.07 -10.08
N PHE A 82 17.50 -4.90 -9.97
CA PHE A 82 16.79 -4.81 -8.69
C PHE A 82 15.79 -5.95 -8.54
N THR A 83 15.92 -6.69 -7.43
CA THR A 83 15.04 -7.82 -7.11
C THR A 83 14.17 -7.51 -5.91
N TYR A 84 12.87 -7.44 -6.15
CA TYR A 84 11.87 -7.33 -5.09
C TYR A 84 11.88 -8.58 -4.21
N GLN A 85 11.90 -8.37 -2.89
CA GLN A 85 11.83 -9.45 -1.90
C GLN A 85 10.38 -9.82 -1.56
N GLU A 86 9.48 -8.86 -1.70
CA GLU A 86 8.06 -9.02 -1.42
C GLU A 86 7.32 -9.62 -2.63
N PRO A 87 6.22 -10.35 -2.39
CA PRO A 87 5.45 -10.97 -3.47
C PRO A 87 4.87 -9.93 -4.43
N GLU A 88 4.48 -8.77 -3.91
CA GLU A 88 3.86 -7.69 -4.66
C GLU A 88 4.64 -6.37 -4.53
N VAL A 89 4.55 -5.53 -5.55
CA VAL A 89 5.10 -4.16 -5.50
C VAL A 89 4.35 -3.30 -4.47
N ASN A 90 5.02 -2.28 -3.94
CA ASN A 90 4.40 -1.34 -3.02
C ASN A 90 3.29 -0.52 -3.74
N SER A 91 2.23 -0.18 -3.02
CA SER A 91 1.14 0.70 -3.46
C SER A 91 1.61 2.00 -4.12
N PHE A 92 2.76 2.57 -3.71
CA PHE A 92 3.33 3.74 -4.39
C PHE A 92 3.68 3.49 -5.85
N VAL A 93 4.18 2.30 -6.19
CA VAL A 93 4.55 1.93 -7.57
C VAL A 93 3.30 1.92 -8.45
N GLY A 94 2.21 1.36 -7.95
CA GLY A 94 0.91 1.40 -8.59
C GLY A 94 0.38 2.83 -8.77
N ALA A 95 0.43 3.64 -7.70
CA ALA A 95 -0.03 5.02 -7.73
C ALA A 95 0.74 5.89 -8.75
N PHE A 96 2.06 5.72 -8.88
CA PHE A 96 2.84 6.43 -9.89
C PHE A 96 2.52 5.98 -11.31
N TYR A 97 2.29 4.68 -11.52
CA TYR A 97 1.84 4.17 -12.82
C TYR A 97 0.50 4.82 -13.21
N ASP A 98 -0.46 4.81 -12.29
CA ASP A 98 -1.79 5.37 -12.51
C ASP A 98 -1.77 6.90 -12.67
N ALA A 99 -0.84 7.60 -12.00
CA ALA A 99 -0.64 9.03 -12.18
C ALA A 99 -0.21 9.40 -13.61
N VAL A 100 0.61 8.56 -14.27
CA VAL A 100 1.01 8.77 -15.67
C VAL A 100 -0.18 8.57 -16.61
N ILE A 101 -1.03 7.56 -16.34
CA ILE A 101 -2.25 7.34 -17.10
C ILE A 101 -3.22 8.52 -16.95
N LEU A 102 -3.46 8.97 -15.71
CA LEU A 102 -4.30 10.13 -15.43
C LEU A 102 -3.79 11.39 -16.13
N TYR A 103 -2.47 11.62 -16.10
CA TYR A 103 -1.85 12.72 -16.84
C TYR A 103 -2.09 12.60 -18.34
N ALA A 104 -1.90 11.41 -18.93
CA ALA A 104 -2.11 11.20 -20.36
C ALA A 104 -3.57 11.47 -20.78
N LEU A 105 -4.55 11.04 -19.98
CA LEU A 105 -5.98 11.30 -20.20
C LEU A 105 -6.26 12.81 -20.17
N ALA A 106 -5.81 13.50 -19.12
CA ALA A 106 -6.02 14.94 -18.95
C ALA A 106 -5.30 15.76 -20.04
N LEU A 107 -4.11 15.32 -20.45
CA LEU A 107 -3.36 15.95 -21.53
C LEU A 107 -4.08 15.80 -22.87
N ASN A 108 -4.56 14.60 -23.19
CA ASN A 108 -5.28 14.35 -24.44
C ASN A 108 -6.50 15.27 -24.58
N GLU A 109 -7.31 15.36 -23.53
CA GLU A 109 -8.49 16.25 -23.48
C GLU A 109 -8.12 17.74 -23.56
N THR A 110 -6.95 18.12 -23.02
CA THR A 110 -6.44 19.49 -23.13
C THR A 110 -6.08 19.81 -24.58
N LEU A 111 -5.45 18.87 -25.29
CA LEU A 111 -5.08 19.04 -26.70
C LEU A 111 -6.30 19.04 -27.62
N GLU A 112 -7.30 18.17 -27.37
CA GLU A 112 -8.56 18.15 -28.10
C GLU A 112 -9.34 19.47 -27.99
N ALA A 113 -9.22 20.15 -26.84
CA ALA A 113 -9.79 21.48 -26.62
C ALA A 113 -8.96 22.63 -27.24
N GLY A 114 -7.92 22.32 -28.02
CA GLY A 114 -7.03 23.33 -28.63
C GLY A 114 -5.99 23.92 -27.68
N GLY A 115 -5.81 23.31 -26.50
CA GLY A 115 -4.80 23.71 -25.52
C GLY A 115 -3.38 23.26 -25.88
N SER A 116 -2.45 23.46 -24.95
CA SER A 116 -1.03 23.12 -25.13
C SER A 116 -0.56 22.16 -24.03
N VAL A 117 0.44 21.33 -24.35
CA VAL A 117 1.18 20.53 -23.35
C VAL A 117 1.79 21.39 -22.23
N LYS A 118 1.97 22.70 -22.47
CA LYS A 118 2.51 23.66 -21.49
C LYS A 118 1.45 24.23 -20.56
N ASP A 119 0.17 23.97 -20.82
CA ASP A 119 -0.95 24.50 -20.03
C ASP A 119 -1.21 23.63 -18.79
N GLY A 120 -0.25 23.66 -17.86
CA GLY A 120 -0.25 22.80 -16.68
C GLY A 120 -1.47 22.99 -15.77
N LEU A 121 -2.02 24.21 -15.68
CA LEU A 121 -3.22 24.48 -14.89
C LEU A 121 -4.44 23.77 -15.50
N ASN A 122 -4.61 23.87 -16.81
CA ASN A 122 -5.74 23.29 -17.51
C ASN A 122 -5.67 21.76 -17.54
N ILE A 123 -4.47 21.19 -17.69
CA ILE A 123 -4.23 19.75 -17.53
C ILE A 123 -4.61 19.32 -16.10
N THR A 124 -4.08 20.00 -15.07
CA THR A 124 -4.33 19.62 -13.67
C THR A 124 -5.80 19.74 -13.29
N ASN A 125 -6.51 20.78 -13.78
CA ASN A 125 -7.94 20.94 -13.56
C ASN A 125 -8.76 19.76 -14.12
N ARG A 126 -8.32 19.14 -15.23
CA ARG A 126 -8.96 17.94 -15.79
C ARG A 126 -8.62 16.65 -15.04
N MET A 127 -7.56 16.65 -14.23
CA MET A 127 -7.22 15.52 -13.36
C MET A 127 -8.07 15.49 -12.09
N TRP A 128 -8.54 16.65 -11.62
CA TRP A 128 -9.27 16.80 -10.36
C TRP A 128 -10.75 16.40 -10.49
N ASN A 129 -11.34 15.97 -9.37
CA ASN A 129 -12.75 15.57 -9.27
C ASN A 129 -13.19 14.55 -10.35
N ARG A 130 -12.29 13.63 -10.68
CA ARG A 130 -12.46 12.61 -11.71
C ARG A 130 -12.28 11.22 -11.12
N THR A 131 -12.98 10.26 -11.71
CA THR A 131 -12.75 8.83 -11.54
C THR A 131 -12.23 8.25 -12.85
N PHE A 132 -11.22 7.39 -12.80
CA PHE A 132 -10.68 6.67 -13.94
C PHE A 132 -10.29 5.25 -13.49
N THR A 133 -10.17 4.33 -14.44
CA THR A 133 -9.72 2.97 -14.15
C THR A 133 -8.19 2.92 -14.18
N GLY A 134 -7.58 2.78 -13.00
CA GLY A 134 -6.14 2.54 -12.84
C GLY A 134 -5.81 1.05 -12.78
N GLN A 135 -4.55 0.71 -13.01
CA GLN A 135 -4.05 -0.66 -12.86
C GLN A 135 -3.89 -1.04 -11.37
N ALA A 136 -3.74 -0.05 -10.48
CA ALA A 136 -3.68 -0.24 -9.04
C ALA A 136 -5.02 0.04 -8.33
N GLY A 137 -6.13 0.06 -9.09
CA GLY A 137 -7.50 0.15 -8.56
C GLY A 137 -8.10 1.55 -8.60
#